data_AF-A0A453P7U5-F1
#
_entry.id   AF-A0A453P7U5-F1
#
_cell.length_a   1.000
_cell.length_b   1.000
_cell.length_c   1.000
_cell.angle_alpha   90.00
_cell.angle_beta   90.00
_cell.angle_gamma   90.00
#
_symmetry.space_group_name_H-M   'P 1'
#
loop_
_entity.id
_entity.type
_entity.pdbx_description
1 polymer ?
#
loop_
_entity_poly.entity_id
_entity_poly.type
_entity_poly.pdbx_seq_one_letter_code
_entity_poly.pdbx_strand_id
1 'polypeptide(L)'
;MEEALLVDEETHFGHQEVYTVAELWKGHDESNKRDKATQDLLSALQRANVSEDSYLHEVNQRKQIEEILTIQRLEIDEMKRRSYTLHDELQDSKKQKLMLEQHIIQIETARKDNVKEITDFFTEKSCEETKKCLKLEMDLLSALQKAREMENLYQNEKGRRLDMDVKITRQRVEIEETKKHRDELYYELKDLKEHMLKLKIIDVPDETNRRRRAERDLLSALEMVKDLEHGILREMRKQKEVEEAHAIREEEIQAMIQQLADINAKYISDMKSAIKFHEEELEKSKHFIQEIQAKYDKSLHERDTAVTEAKELRQKNKHGALVFSLSELQEATKCFDISLKIGEGGSGRVYKGFLRNTTVAIKLLHCQRLQRQQE
;
A
#
# COMPACT_ATOMS: atom_id res chain seq x y z
N MET A 1 -93.30 -96.35 -100.97
CA MET A 1 -94.62 -95.87 -101.41
C MET A 1 -94.43 -94.47 -101.91
N GLU A 2 -94.65 -94.30 -103.21
CA GLU A 2 -94.78 -93.02 -103.90
C GLU A 2 -95.93 -92.20 -103.31
N GLU A 3 -95.80 -90.88 -103.32
CA GLU A 3 -96.72 -90.04 -104.11
C GLU A 3 -96.08 -88.66 -104.36
N ALA A 4 -96.38 -88.12 -105.53
CA ALA A 4 -95.70 -87.01 -106.21
C ALA A 4 -96.57 -85.75 -106.31
N LEU A 5 -96.01 -84.73 -106.98
CA LEU A 5 -96.61 -83.51 -107.62
C LEU A 5 -96.32 -82.20 -106.86
N LEU A 6 -95.38 -81.33 -107.31
CA LEU A 6 -95.43 -80.34 -108.44
C LEU A 6 -96.56 -79.29 -108.23
N VAL A 7 -96.42 -77.96 -108.40
CA VAL A 7 -95.34 -77.00 -108.76
C VAL A 7 -95.97 -75.58 -108.61
N ASP A 8 -95.19 -74.53 -108.31
CA ASP A 8 -94.96 -73.34 -109.16
C ASP A 8 -94.40 -72.08 -108.45
N GLU A 9 -93.55 -71.39 -109.21
CA GLU A 9 -92.81 -70.13 -109.03
C GLU A 9 -93.75 -68.90 -108.90
N GLU A 10 -93.42 -67.66 -108.54
CA GLU A 10 -92.21 -66.84 -108.34
C GLU A 10 -92.71 -65.52 -107.68
N THR A 11 -91.94 -64.83 -106.82
CA THR A 11 -91.69 -63.37 -106.91
C THR A 11 -90.78 -62.87 -105.78
N HIS A 12 -90.15 -61.74 -106.09
CA HIS A 12 -88.82 -61.29 -105.71
C HIS A 12 -88.86 -60.21 -104.60
N PHE A 13 -87.71 -60.02 -103.95
CA PHE A 13 -87.21 -58.78 -103.32
C PHE A 13 -87.63 -58.39 -101.89
N GLY A 14 -86.60 -58.25 -101.03
CA GLY A 14 -86.50 -57.08 -100.15
C GLY A 14 -86.25 -57.31 -98.66
N HIS A 15 -85.13 -57.89 -98.23
CA HIS A 15 -84.58 -57.66 -96.88
C HIS A 15 -83.04 -57.83 -96.85
N GLN A 16 -82.31 -56.99 -97.59
CA GLN A 16 -80.84 -56.90 -97.53
C GLN A 16 -80.34 -55.58 -96.92
N GLU A 17 -81.15 -54.94 -96.07
CA GLU A 17 -80.79 -53.69 -95.36
C GLU A 17 -80.87 -53.78 -93.82
N VAL A 18 -81.20 -54.94 -93.23
CA VAL A 18 -81.31 -55.07 -91.75
C VAL A 18 -80.09 -55.75 -91.11
N TYR A 19 -79.24 -56.42 -91.90
CA TYR A 19 -78.05 -57.12 -91.38
C TYR A 19 -76.81 -56.23 -91.20
N THR A 20 -76.80 -55.01 -91.76
CA THR A 20 -75.66 -54.09 -91.69
C THR A 20 -75.64 -53.21 -90.44
N VAL A 21 -76.80 -53.00 -89.78
CA VAL A 21 -76.89 -52.09 -88.62
C VAL A 21 -76.41 -52.79 -87.33
N ALA A 22 -76.75 -54.06 -87.10
CA ALA A 22 -76.40 -54.76 -85.86
C ALA A 22 -74.88 -55.04 -85.70
N GLU A 23 -74.18 -55.33 -86.80
CA GLU A 23 -72.72 -55.51 -86.79
C GLU A 23 -71.97 -54.17 -86.67
N LEU A 24 -72.51 -53.08 -87.25
CA LEU A 24 -71.98 -51.73 -87.04
C LEU A 24 -72.13 -51.25 -85.59
N TRP A 25 -73.25 -51.58 -84.92
CA TRP A 25 -73.50 -51.19 -83.53
C TRP A 25 -72.69 -52.04 -82.53
N LYS A 26 -72.48 -53.34 -82.77
CA LYS A 26 -71.55 -54.16 -81.98
C LYS A 26 -70.09 -53.74 -82.18
N GLY A 27 -69.70 -53.43 -83.42
CA GLY A 27 -68.38 -52.89 -83.72
C GLY A 27 -68.14 -51.52 -83.09
N HIS A 28 -69.16 -50.65 -83.05
CA HIS A 28 -69.11 -49.38 -82.33
C HIS A 28 -69.05 -49.55 -80.81
N ASP A 29 -69.79 -50.50 -80.23
CA ASP A 29 -69.77 -50.76 -78.78
C ASP A 29 -68.43 -51.40 -78.34
N GLU A 30 -67.86 -52.31 -79.13
CA GLU A 30 -66.52 -52.83 -78.90
C GLU A 30 -65.42 -51.79 -79.13
N SER A 31 -65.56 -50.91 -80.14
CA SER A 31 -64.64 -49.78 -80.35
C SER A 31 -64.70 -48.83 -79.16
N ASN A 32 -65.89 -48.41 -78.73
CA ASN A 32 -66.06 -47.55 -77.57
C ASN A 32 -65.52 -48.18 -76.28
N LYS A 33 -65.67 -49.49 -76.09
CA LYS A 33 -65.08 -50.22 -74.95
C LYS A 33 -63.56 -50.27 -75.04
N ARG A 34 -62.99 -50.49 -76.23
CA ARG A 34 -61.53 -50.41 -76.45
C ARG A 34 -61.01 -49.01 -76.21
N ASP A 35 -61.67 -47.99 -76.75
CA ASP A 35 -61.32 -46.58 -76.61
C ASP A 35 -61.39 -46.14 -75.14
N LYS A 36 -62.38 -46.65 -74.40
CA LYS A 36 -62.46 -46.43 -72.96
C LYS A 36 -61.36 -47.15 -72.19
N ALA A 37 -61.06 -48.41 -72.52
CA ALA A 37 -59.99 -49.16 -71.90
C ALA A 37 -58.61 -48.56 -72.18
N THR A 38 -58.34 -48.08 -73.40
CA THR A 38 -57.10 -47.36 -73.74
C THR A 38 -57.01 -46.03 -73.02
N GLN A 39 -58.12 -45.31 -72.86
CA GLN A 39 -58.15 -44.05 -72.11
C GLN A 39 -57.94 -44.25 -70.59
N ASP A 40 -58.50 -45.31 -70.02
CA ASP A 40 -58.28 -45.69 -68.62
C ASP A 40 -56.82 -46.14 -68.39
N LEU A 41 -56.23 -46.86 -69.35
CA LEU A 41 -54.84 -47.30 -69.30
C LEU A 41 -53.88 -46.12 -69.44
N LEU A 42 -54.14 -45.17 -70.34
CA LEU A 42 -53.43 -43.88 -70.44
C LEU A 42 -53.53 -43.06 -69.15
N SER A 43 -54.72 -43.01 -68.54
CA SER A 43 -54.94 -42.31 -67.26
C SER A 43 -54.23 -43.00 -66.09
N ALA A 44 -54.16 -44.33 -66.09
CA ALA A 44 -53.38 -45.08 -65.12
C ALA A 44 -51.87 -44.85 -65.30
N LEU A 45 -51.40 -44.79 -66.54
CA LEU A 45 -50.00 -44.55 -66.88
C LEU A 45 -49.58 -43.10 -66.54
N GLN A 46 -50.44 -42.12 -66.79
CA GLN A 46 -50.22 -40.75 -66.32
C GLN A 46 -50.18 -40.66 -64.79
N ARG A 47 -51.09 -41.33 -64.07
CA ARG A 47 -51.05 -41.37 -62.60
C ARG A 47 -49.80 -42.06 -62.08
N ALA A 48 -49.34 -43.13 -62.73
CA ALA A 48 -48.10 -43.82 -62.39
C ALA A 48 -46.90 -42.88 -62.55
N ASN A 49 -46.78 -42.20 -63.70
CA ASN A 49 -45.71 -41.23 -63.96
C ASN A 49 -45.72 -40.06 -62.98
N VAL A 50 -46.90 -39.49 -62.67
CA VAL A 50 -47.02 -38.42 -61.67
C VAL A 50 -46.61 -38.90 -60.27
N SER A 51 -46.93 -40.15 -59.92
CA SER A 51 -46.50 -40.73 -58.63
C SER A 51 -45.00 -41.02 -58.59
N GLU A 52 -44.39 -41.37 -59.73
CA GLU A 52 -42.95 -41.60 -59.86
C GLU A 52 -42.17 -40.29 -59.67
N ASP A 53 -42.61 -39.21 -60.31
CA ASP A 53 -42.03 -37.87 -60.12
C ASP A 53 -42.15 -37.40 -58.66
N SER A 54 -43.31 -37.65 -58.03
CA SER A 54 -43.52 -37.35 -56.61
C SER A 54 -42.60 -38.17 -55.70
N TYR A 55 -42.39 -39.45 -56.00
CA TYR A 55 -41.50 -40.32 -55.22
C TYR A 55 -40.04 -39.91 -55.38
N LEU A 56 -39.61 -39.58 -56.59
CA LEU A 56 -38.26 -39.07 -56.86
C LEU A 56 -38.00 -37.75 -56.11
N HIS A 57 -39.01 -36.88 -56.03
CA HIS A 57 -38.95 -35.66 -55.23
C HIS A 57 -38.79 -35.96 -53.73
N GLU A 58 -39.57 -36.88 -53.16
CA GLU A 58 -39.43 -37.30 -51.75
C GLU A 58 -38.05 -37.91 -51.46
N VAL A 59 -37.52 -38.75 -52.36
CA VAL A 59 -36.18 -39.36 -52.21
C VAL A 59 -35.10 -38.27 -52.18
N ASN A 60 -35.19 -37.27 -53.07
CA ASN A 60 -34.27 -36.15 -53.08
C ASN A 60 -34.39 -35.27 -51.82
N GLN A 61 -35.59 -35.00 -51.33
CA GLN A 61 -35.80 -34.29 -50.07
C GLN A 61 -35.23 -35.06 -48.86
N ARG A 62 -35.46 -36.38 -48.79
CA ARG A 62 -34.90 -37.24 -47.73
C ARG A 62 -33.38 -37.21 -47.73
N LYS A 63 -32.75 -37.27 -48.91
CA LYS A 63 -31.30 -37.16 -49.04
C LYS A 63 -30.77 -35.82 -48.52
N GLN A 64 -31.42 -34.70 -48.84
CA GLN A 64 -31.03 -33.39 -48.32
C GLN A 64 -31.18 -33.29 -46.80
N ILE A 65 -32.25 -33.85 -46.24
CA ILE A 65 -32.48 -33.88 -44.78
C ILE A 65 -31.39 -34.74 -44.11
N GLU A 66 -31.05 -35.87 -44.68
CA GLU A 66 -30.01 -36.76 -44.15
C GLU A 66 -28.63 -36.09 -44.15
N GLU A 67 -28.27 -35.40 -45.24
CA GLU A 67 -27.04 -34.59 -45.31
C GLU A 67 -27.02 -33.51 -44.22
N ILE A 68 -28.11 -32.76 -44.02
CA ILE A 68 -28.20 -31.75 -42.95
C ILE A 68 -28.06 -32.39 -41.56
N LEU A 69 -28.71 -33.53 -41.32
CA LEU A 69 -28.61 -34.26 -40.04
C LEU A 69 -27.18 -34.75 -39.76
N THR A 70 -26.43 -35.18 -40.78
CA THR A 70 -25.03 -35.59 -40.60
C THR A 70 -24.14 -34.40 -40.21
N ILE A 71 -24.33 -33.23 -40.82
CA ILE A 71 -23.60 -32.00 -40.47
C ILE A 71 -23.93 -31.58 -39.03
N GLN A 72 -25.20 -31.61 -38.64
CA GLN A 72 -25.61 -31.27 -37.27
C GLN A 72 -25.02 -32.24 -36.23
N ARG A 73 -24.94 -33.54 -36.52
CA ARG A 73 -24.27 -34.51 -35.63
C ARG A 73 -22.79 -34.17 -35.45
N LEU A 74 -22.08 -33.87 -36.53
CA LEU A 74 -20.67 -33.46 -36.46
C LEU A 74 -20.48 -32.18 -35.65
N GLU A 75 -21.35 -31.19 -35.84
CA GLU A 75 -21.33 -29.92 -35.08
C GLU A 75 -21.56 -30.17 -33.59
N ILE A 76 -22.52 -31.02 -33.23
CA ILE A 76 -22.77 -31.43 -31.83
C ILE A 76 -21.56 -32.15 -31.24
N ASP A 77 -20.93 -33.07 -31.97
CA ASP A 77 -19.78 -33.81 -31.48
C ASP A 77 -18.54 -32.93 -31.34
N GLU A 78 -18.39 -31.91 -32.19
CA GLU A 78 -17.37 -30.88 -32.01
C GLU A 78 -17.65 -30.01 -30.79
N MET A 79 -18.90 -29.58 -30.58
CA MET A 79 -19.27 -28.82 -29.38
C MET A 79 -19.03 -29.61 -28.10
N LYS A 80 -19.36 -30.92 -28.09
CA LYS A 80 -19.07 -31.81 -26.96
C LYS A 80 -17.57 -31.88 -26.68
N ARG A 81 -16.74 -32.08 -27.70
CA ARG A 81 -15.28 -32.10 -27.54
C ARG A 81 -14.77 -30.80 -26.93
N ARG A 82 -15.19 -29.64 -27.45
CA ARG A 82 -14.83 -28.33 -26.87
C ARG A 82 -15.31 -28.19 -25.42
N SER A 83 -16.50 -28.69 -25.10
CA SER A 83 -17.03 -28.66 -23.74
C SER A 83 -16.18 -29.48 -22.77
N TYR A 84 -15.67 -30.65 -23.18
CA TYR A 84 -14.78 -31.45 -22.34
C TYR A 84 -13.44 -30.75 -22.14
N THR A 85 -12.83 -30.22 -23.20
CA THR A 85 -11.55 -29.48 -23.09
C THR A 85 -11.68 -28.27 -22.14
N LEU A 86 -12.75 -27.48 -22.27
CA LEU A 86 -13.00 -26.34 -21.37
C LEU A 86 -13.24 -26.78 -19.92
N HIS A 87 -13.82 -27.96 -19.71
CA HIS A 87 -14.03 -28.50 -18.37
C HIS A 87 -12.69 -28.85 -17.70
N ASP A 88 -11.79 -29.51 -18.43
CA ASP A 88 -10.46 -29.88 -17.95
C ASP A 88 -9.62 -28.63 -17.65
N GLU A 89 -9.59 -27.66 -18.57
CA GLU A 89 -8.92 -26.36 -18.37
C GLU A 89 -9.46 -25.61 -17.15
N LEU A 90 -10.78 -25.61 -16.94
CA LEU A 90 -11.39 -24.99 -15.77
C LEU A 90 -11.00 -25.71 -14.47
N GLN A 91 -10.92 -27.04 -14.49
CA GLN A 91 -10.51 -27.83 -13.33
C GLN A 91 -9.05 -27.54 -12.97
N ASP A 92 -8.16 -27.44 -13.94
CA ASP A 92 -6.75 -27.12 -13.70
C ASP A 92 -6.57 -25.67 -13.24
N SER A 93 -7.31 -24.72 -13.82
CA SER A 93 -7.34 -23.34 -13.34
C SER A 93 -7.83 -23.25 -11.89
N LYS A 94 -8.83 -24.05 -11.49
CA LYS A 94 -9.28 -24.13 -10.09
C LYS A 94 -8.20 -24.67 -9.15
N LYS A 95 -7.43 -25.69 -9.56
CA LYS A 95 -6.31 -26.20 -8.77
C LYS A 95 -5.22 -25.14 -8.59
N GLN A 96 -4.85 -24.45 -9.66
CA GLN A 96 -3.87 -23.36 -9.62
C GLN A 96 -4.33 -22.22 -8.71
N LYS A 97 -5.61 -21.83 -8.78
CA LYS A 97 -6.21 -20.83 -7.89
C LYS A 97 -6.05 -21.25 -6.42
N LEU A 98 -6.36 -22.50 -6.08
CA LEU A 98 -6.27 -22.99 -4.70
C LEU A 98 -4.82 -22.99 -4.16
N MET A 99 -3.85 -23.33 -5.01
CA MET A 99 -2.42 -23.25 -4.67
C MET A 99 -2.00 -21.80 -4.38
N LEU A 100 -2.42 -20.85 -5.22
CA LEU A 100 -2.12 -19.43 -5.02
C LEU A 100 -2.76 -18.89 -3.73
N GLU A 101 -4.01 -19.26 -3.45
CA GLU A 101 -4.68 -18.89 -2.19
C GLU A 101 -3.91 -19.40 -0.97
N GLN A 102 -3.42 -20.66 -1.01
CA GLN A 102 -2.60 -21.21 0.08
C GLN A 102 -1.26 -20.46 0.23
N HIS A 103 -0.59 -20.11 -0.87
CA HIS A 103 0.65 -19.33 -0.84
C HIS A 103 0.41 -17.93 -0.24
N ILE A 104 -0.69 -17.26 -0.60
CA ILE A 104 -1.06 -15.97 -0.03
C ILE A 104 -1.23 -16.08 1.48
N ILE A 105 -1.95 -17.10 1.96
CA ILE A 105 -2.14 -17.33 3.40
C ILE A 105 -0.80 -17.52 4.11
N GLN A 106 0.11 -18.32 3.55
CA GLN A 106 1.44 -18.54 4.13
C GLN A 106 2.27 -17.25 4.22
N ILE A 107 2.24 -16.43 3.17
CA ILE A 107 2.92 -15.13 3.13
C ILE A 107 2.30 -14.19 4.17
N GLU A 108 0.97 -14.16 4.29
CA GLU A 108 0.29 -13.34 5.29
C GLU A 108 0.63 -13.74 6.72
N THR A 109 0.70 -15.04 7.03
CA THR A 109 1.10 -15.52 8.35
C THR A 109 2.55 -15.18 8.65
N ALA A 110 3.48 -15.43 7.72
CA ALA A 110 4.89 -15.09 7.91
C ALA A 110 5.09 -13.57 8.07
N ARG A 111 4.35 -12.75 7.31
CA ARG A 111 4.36 -11.30 7.48
C ARG A 111 3.89 -10.90 8.88
N LYS A 112 2.81 -11.49 9.40
CA LYS A 112 2.31 -11.19 10.75
C LYS A 112 3.34 -11.53 11.82
N ASP A 113 4.00 -12.68 11.69
CA ASP A 113 5.04 -13.11 12.63
C ASP A 113 6.23 -12.16 12.61
N ASN A 114 6.73 -11.79 11.42
CA ASN A 114 7.83 -10.83 11.27
C ASN A 114 7.47 -9.45 11.85
N VAL A 115 6.26 -8.94 11.59
CA VAL A 115 5.80 -7.66 12.16
C VAL A 115 5.77 -7.72 13.68
N LYS A 116 5.31 -8.84 14.24
CA LYS A 116 5.28 -9.05 15.68
C LYS A 116 6.69 -9.05 16.27
N GLU A 117 7.63 -9.81 15.68
CA GLU A 117 9.01 -9.87 16.15
C GLU A 117 9.71 -8.51 16.12
N ILE A 118 9.52 -7.75 15.03
CA ILE A 118 10.02 -6.37 14.93
C ILE A 118 9.43 -5.49 16.03
N THR A 119 8.11 -5.59 16.26
CA THR A 119 7.43 -4.80 17.29
C THR A 119 7.97 -5.14 18.67
N ASP A 120 8.07 -6.43 19.00
CA ASP A 120 8.57 -6.91 20.29
C ASP A 120 10.00 -6.41 20.52
N PHE A 121 10.89 -6.52 19.53
CA PHE A 121 12.26 -6.00 19.60
C PHE A 121 12.33 -4.50 19.90
N PHE A 122 11.54 -3.67 19.21
CA PHE A 122 11.54 -2.22 19.45
C PHE A 122 10.95 -1.86 20.80
N THR A 123 9.92 -2.57 21.25
CA THR A 123 9.32 -2.34 22.57
C THR A 123 10.29 -2.69 23.70
N GLU A 124 11.02 -3.81 23.59
CA GLU A 124 12.02 -4.21 24.57
C GLU A 124 13.18 -3.21 24.63
N LYS A 125 13.70 -2.80 23.46
CA LYS A 125 14.78 -1.81 23.39
C LYS A 125 14.38 -0.47 24.01
N SER A 126 13.18 0.02 23.71
CA SER A 126 12.65 1.26 24.30
C SER A 126 12.45 1.14 25.81
N CYS A 127 11.96 0.00 26.31
CA CYS A 127 11.84 -0.28 27.73
C CYS A 127 13.21 -0.27 28.44
N GLU A 128 14.24 -0.83 27.81
CA GLU A 128 15.57 -0.87 28.40
C GLU A 128 16.26 0.51 28.41
N GLU A 129 16.09 1.29 27.35
CA GLU A 129 16.57 2.68 27.29
C GLU A 129 15.88 3.58 28.33
N THR A 130 14.56 3.42 28.52
CA THR A 130 13.82 4.17 29.55
C THR A 130 14.27 3.82 30.96
N LYS A 131 14.53 2.54 31.28
CA LYS A 131 15.12 2.15 32.58
C LYS A 131 16.49 2.80 32.81
N LYS A 132 17.36 2.82 31.80
CA LYS A 132 18.67 3.48 31.89
C LYS A 132 18.52 4.98 32.14
N CYS A 133 17.60 5.63 31.43
CA CYS A 133 17.33 7.05 31.59
C CYS A 133 16.83 7.39 33.01
N LEU A 134 15.86 6.62 33.53
CA LEU A 134 15.36 6.77 34.89
C LEU A 134 16.46 6.57 35.94
N LYS A 135 17.36 5.59 35.73
CA LYS A 135 18.48 5.36 36.64
C LYS A 135 19.42 6.56 36.69
N LEU A 136 19.77 7.12 35.53
CA LEU A 136 20.60 8.32 35.43
C LEU A 136 19.91 9.54 36.08
N GLU A 137 18.60 9.68 35.91
CA GLU A 137 17.82 10.74 36.54
C GLU A 137 17.87 10.65 38.08
N MET A 138 17.71 9.45 38.64
CA MET A 138 17.85 9.23 40.09
C MET A 138 19.27 9.55 40.59
N ASP A 139 20.30 9.14 39.85
CA ASP A 139 21.70 9.38 40.23
C ASP A 139 22.04 10.88 40.16
N LEU A 140 21.51 11.60 39.16
CA LEU A 140 21.63 13.05 39.04
C LEU A 140 20.96 13.78 40.21
N LEU A 141 19.73 13.39 40.57
CA LEU A 141 19.02 13.97 41.72
C LEU A 141 19.79 13.76 43.03
N SER A 142 20.40 12.58 43.21
CA SER A 142 21.25 12.28 44.37
C SER A 142 22.52 13.16 44.39
N ALA A 143 23.16 13.36 43.24
CA ALA A 143 24.33 14.24 43.13
C ALA A 143 23.98 15.71 43.41
N LEU A 144 22.85 16.20 42.88
CA LEU A 144 22.36 17.55 43.13
C LEU A 144 22.05 17.79 44.61
N GLN A 145 21.48 16.80 45.28
CA GLN A 145 21.21 16.88 46.72
C GLN A 145 22.51 17.01 47.52
N LYS A 146 23.54 16.20 47.20
CA LYS A 146 24.87 16.30 47.85
C LYS A 146 25.54 17.65 47.59
N ALA A 147 25.45 18.16 46.36
CA ALA A 147 26.00 19.48 46.02
C ALA A 147 25.32 20.59 46.82
N ARG A 148 24.00 20.52 46.99
CA ARG A 148 23.24 21.46 47.81
C ARG A 148 23.66 21.41 49.29
N GLU A 149 23.89 20.23 49.83
CA GLU A 149 24.38 20.07 51.20
C GLU A 149 25.77 20.71 51.40
N MET A 150 26.68 20.48 50.45
CA MET A 150 28.01 21.10 50.46
C MET A 150 27.95 22.63 50.35
N GLU A 151 27.08 23.16 49.50
CA GLU A 151 26.87 24.60 49.36
C GLU A 151 26.40 25.23 50.68
N ASN A 152 25.43 24.59 51.36
CA ASN A 152 24.96 25.06 52.66
C ASN A 152 26.08 25.07 53.71
N LEU A 153 26.92 24.03 53.75
CA LEU A 153 28.07 23.97 54.64
C LEU A 153 29.08 25.09 54.33
N TYR A 154 29.34 25.35 53.05
CA TYR A 154 30.22 26.43 52.62
C TYR A 154 29.68 27.79 53.04
N GLN A 155 28.40 28.08 52.83
CA GLN A 155 27.78 29.35 53.24
C GLN A 155 27.82 29.54 54.76
N ASN A 156 27.56 28.48 55.53
CA ASN A 156 27.68 28.52 56.99
C ASN A 156 29.12 28.83 57.44
N GLU A 157 30.11 28.18 56.84
CA GLU A 157 31.52 28.42 57.15
C GLU A 157 31.96 29.84 56.78
N LYS A 158 31.53 30.32 55.61
CA LYS A 158 31.73 31.71 55.18
C LYS A 158 31.16 32.70 56.19
N GLY A 159 29.94 32.45 56.70
CA GLY A 159 29.33 33.25 57.76
C GLY A 159 30.15 33.25 59.05
N ARG A 160 30.65 32.08 59.49
CA ARG A 160 31.51 31.97 60.68
C ARG A 160 32.83 32.74 60.52
N ARG A 161 33.44 32.69 59.34
CA ARG A 161 34.67 33.45 59.04
C ARG A 161 34.41 34.96 59.12
N LEU A 162 33.32 35.44 58.54
CA LEU A 162 32.94 36.86 58.63
C LEU A 162 32.72 37.31 60.08
N ASP A 163 32.02 36.53 60.90
CA ASP A 163 31.84 36.84 62.34
C ASP A 163 33.18 36.89 63.08
N MET A 164 34.08 35.94 62.80
CA MET A 164 35.42 35.92 63.38
C MET A 164 36.24 37.14 62.95
N ASP A 165 36.20 37.52 61.68
CA ASP A 165 36.89 38.71 61.16
C ASP A 165 36.37 40.00 61.82
N VAL A 166 35.06 40.09 62.08
CA VAL A 166 34.47 41.20 62.83
C VAL A 166 34.99 41.23 64.28
N LYS A 167 35.04 40.07 64.96
CA LYS A 167 35.58 39.95 66.32
C LYS A 167 37.07 40.33 66.39
N ILE A 168 37.87 39.83 65.44
CA ILE A 168 39.30 40.15 65.34
C ILE A 168 39.47 41.65 65.13
N THR A 169 38.68 42.25 64.23
CA THR A 169 38.71 43.71 63.98
C THR A 169 38.35 44.50 65.24
N ARG A 170 37.31 44.10 65.99
CA ARG A 170 36.95 44.74 67.27
C ARG A 170 38.08 44.64 68.29
N GLN A 171 38.66 43.46 68.49
CA GLN A 171 39.78 43.26 69.40
C GLN A 171 41.00 44.10 68.98
N ARG A 172 41.28 44.23 67.68
CA ARG A 172 42.35 45.11 67.18
C ARG A 172 42.12 46.56 67.58
N VAL A 173 40.88 47.05 67.49
CA VAL A 173 40.53 48.42 67.91
C VAL A 173 40.71 48.60 69.42
N GLU A 174 40.20 47.67 70.24
CA GLU A 174 40.35 47.72 71.71
C GLU A 174 41.84 47.69 72.14
N ILE A 175 42.65 46.84 71.48
CA ILE A 175 44.10 46.81 71.70
C ILE A 175 44.74 48.15 71.32
N GLU A 176 44.32 48.77 70.23
CA GLU A 176 44.87 50.05 69.80
C GLU A 176 44.48 51.20 70.75
N GLU A 177 43.26 51.17 71.31
CA GLU A 177 42.81 52.11 72.33
C GLU A 177 43.61 51.94 73.64
N THR A 178 43.84 50.71 74.09
CA THR A 178 44.65 50.46 75.31
C THR A 178 46.12 50.83 75.11
N LYS A 179 46.69 50.61 73.91
CA LYS A 179 48.01 51.12 73.57
C LYS A 179 48.05 52.65 73.63
N LYS A 180 47.06 53.32 73.03
CA LYS A 180 46.97 54.77 73.07
C LYS A 180 46.91 55.29 74.51
N HIS A 181 46.09 54.67 75.37
CA HIS A 181 46.01 55.05 76.78
C HIS A 181 47.31 54.78 77.55
N ARG A 182 47.97 53.65 77.29
CA ARG A 182 49.30 53.36 77.84
C ARG A 182 50.33 54.41 77.40
N ASP A 183 50.28 54.83 76.14
CA ASP A 183 51.20 55.81 75.60
C ASP A 183 50.92 57.20 76.19
N GLU A 184 49.65 57.58 76.39
CA GLU A 184 49.23 58.78 77.15
C GLU A 184 49.80 58.75 78.59
N LEU A 185 49.58 57.64 79.32
CA LEU A 185 50.13 57.45 80.67
C LEU A 185 51.66 57.46 80.67
N TYR A 186 52.31 56.95 79.61
CA TYR A 186 53.76 56.99 79.47
C TYR A 186 54.26 58.44 79.37
N TYR A 187 53.60 59.29 78.59
CA TYR A 187 53.94 60.71 78.50
C TYR A 187 53.66 61.45 79.82
N GLU A 188 52.53 61.18 80.50
CA GLU A 188 52.23 61.76 81.82
C GLU A 188 53.24 61.33 82.90
N LEU A 189 53.61 60.05 82.94
CA LEU A 189 54.60 59.51 83.85
C LEU A 189 56.00 60.05 83.54
N LYS A 190 56.32 60.26 82.25
CA LYS A 190 57.57 60.88 81.81
C LYS A 190 57.65 62.32 82.28
N ASP A 191 56.58 63.10 82.12
CA ASP A 191 56.50 64.48 82.61
C ASP A 191 56.63 64.54 84.14
N LEU A 192 55.90 63.68 84.88
CA LEU A 192 56.03 63.55 86.33
C LEU A 192 57.44 63.14 86.76
N LYS A 193 58.07 62.22 86.03
CA LYS A 193 59.46 61.79 86.30
C LYS A 193 60.45 62.90 86.00
N GLU A 194 60.21 63.73 85.00
CA GLU A 194 61.03 64.91 84.67
C GLU A 194 60.84 66.01 85.72
N HIS A 195 59.62 66.20 86.25
CA HIS A 195 59.32 67.03 87.41
C HIS A 195 59.98 66.50 88.70
N MET A 196 59.99 65.18 88.93
CA MET A 196 60.72 64.56 90.03
C MET A 196 62.24 64.60 89.84
N LEU A 197 62.75 64.53 88.61
CA LEU A 197 64.18 64.65 88.31
C LEU A 197 64.67 66.07 88.57
N LYS A 198 63.85 67.09 88.25
CA LYS A 198 64.09 68.50 88.62
C LYS A 198 64.17 68.69 90.15
N LEU A 199 63.59 67.78 90.95
CA LEU A 199 63.67 67.75 92.42
C LEU A 199 64.75 66.82 92.98
N LYS A 200 65.45 66.04 92.15
CA LYS A 200 66.39 65.00 92.59
C LYS A 200 67.63 64.96 91.69
N ILE A 201 68.36 66.08 91.60
CA ILE A 201 69.71 66.09 91.01
C ILE A 201 70.76 66.10 92.13
N ILE A 202 71.12 64.87 92.54
CA ILE A 202 72.46 64.32 92.85
C ILE A 202 72.26 62.81 92.55
N ASP A 203 72.97 62.04 91.72
CA ASP A 203 74.31 62.08 91.12
C ASP A 203 74.38 61.17 89.86
N VAL A 204 75.50 61.23 89.14
CA VAL A 204 75.74 60.79 87.75
C VAL A 204 76.35 59.37 87.60
N PRO A 205 75.56 58.27 87.64
CA PRO A 205 75.97 57.08 86.85
C PRO A 205 74.85 56.33 86.11
N ASP A 206 73.59 56.78 86.14
CA ASP A 206 72.44 56.00 85.64
C ASP A 206 72.25 56.05 84.10
N GLU A 207 72.92 56.98 83.41
CA GLU A 207 72.78 57.18 81.96
C GLU A 207 73.50 56.10 81.14
N THR A 208 74.65 55.61 81.61
CA THR A 208 75.46 54.61 80.89
C THR A 208 74.78 53.23 80.85
N ASN A 209 74.07 52.84 81.92
CA ASN A 209 73.36 51.56 81.98
C ASN A 209 72.00 51.59 81.25
N ARG A 210 71.37 52.76 81.12
CA ARG A 210 70.17 52.93 80.28
C ARG A 210 70.52 52.82 78.79
N ARG A 211 71.63 53.41 78.35
CA ARG A 211 72.12 53.27 76.96
C ARG A 211 72.42 51.82 76.58
N ARG A 212 73.15 51.05 77.42
CA ARG A 212 73.42 49.63 77.12
C ARG A 212 72.18 48.74 77.09
N ARG A 213 71.12 49.07 77.83
CA ARG A 213 69.83 48.34 77.75
C ARG A 213 69.10 48.68 76.45
N ALA A 214 68.95 49.97 76.15
CA ALA A 214 68.33 50.42 74.92
C ALA A 214 69.04 49.87 73.66
N GLU A 215 70.37 49.76 73.70
CA GLU A 215 71.16 49.19 72.60
C GLU A 215 70.92 47.68 72.41
N ARG A 216 70.78 46.91 73.50
CA ARG A 216 70.43 45.48 73.41
C ARG A 216 68.99 45.26 72.92
N ASP A 217 68.05 46.07 73.40
CA ASP A 217 66.65 46.00 72.95
C ASP A 217 66.52 46.39 71.47
N LEU A 218 67.30 47.39 71.02
CA LEU A 218 67.40 47.77 69.61
C LEU A 218 67.95 46.63 68.74
N LEU A 219 69.03 45.96 69.19
CA LEU A 219 69.61 44.83 68.47
C LEU A 219 68.64 43.65 68.39
N SER A 220 67.93 43.35 69.48
CA SER A 220 66.90 42.29 69.50
C SER A 220 65.74 42.62 68.56
N ALA A 221 65.28 43.87 68.54
CA ALA A 221 64.23 44.30 67.61
C ALA A 221 64.70 44.22 66.14
N LEU A 222 65.95 44.60 65.85
CA LEU A 222 66.56 44.46 64.52
C LEU A 222 66.63 43.01 64.04
N GLU A 223 66.92 42.07 64.93
CA GLU A 223 66.95 40.64 64.62
C GLU A 223 65.54 40.10 64.30
N MET A 224 64.52 40.50 65.07
CA MET A 224 63.13 40.15 64.79
C MET A 224 62.64 40.72 63.44
N VAL A 225 63.03 41.94 63.09
CA VAL A 225 62.69 42.55 61.79
C VAL A 225 63.30 41.73 60.64
N LYS A 226 64.57 41.32 60.76
CA LYS A 226 65.20 40.45 59.76
C LYS A 226 64.46 39.12 59.61
N ASP A 227 64.06 38.47 60.70
CA ASP A 227 63.32 37.21 60.63
C ASP A 227 61.96 37.36 59.94
N LEU A 228 61.26 38.48 60.19
CA LEU A 228 60.01 38.82 59.51
C LEU A 228 60.23 39.08 58.02
N GLU A 229 61.28 39.81 57.63
CA GLU A 229 61.64 40.04 56.22
C GLU A 229 61.89 38.72 55.49
N HIS A 230 62.63 37.80 56.09
CA HIS A 230 62.83 36.45 55.53
C HIS A 230 61.53 35.65 55.45
N GLY A 231 60.62 35.81 56.42
CA GLY A 231 59.29 35.22 56.40
C GLY A 231 58.45 35.68 55.22
N ILE A 232 58.40 37.00 54.98
CA ILE A 232 57.68 37.61 53.86
C ILE A 232 58.27 37.14 52.52
N LEU A 233 59.60 37.12 52.38
CA LEU A 233 60.27 36.65 51.17
C LEU A 233 59.96 35.18 50.84
N ARG A 234 59.90 34.30 51.86
CA ARG A 234 59.51 32.90 51.66
C ARG A 234 58.06 32.76 51.21
N GLU A 235 57.17 33.57 51.77
CA GLU A 235 55.75 33.53 51.40
C GLU A 235 55.51 34.06 49.99
N MET A 236 56.19 35.14 49.60
CA MET A 236 56.17 35.65 48.22
C MET A 236 56.67 34.61 47.22
N ARG A 237 57.70 33.84 47.56
CA ARG A 237 58.20 32.76 46.67
C ARG A 237 57.17 31.65 46.48
N LYS A 238 56.52 31.20 47.57
CA LYS A 238 55.45 30.20 47.48
C LYS A 238 54.26 30.69 46.67
N GLN A 239 53.85 31.95 46.84
CA GLN A 239 52.77 32.55 46.05
C GLN A 239 53.11 32.55 44.57
N LYS A 240 54.36 32.89 44.21
CA LYS A 240 54.83 32.86 42.82
C LYS A 240 54.81 31.45 42.23
N GLU A 241 55.28 30.44 42.98
CA GLU A 241 55.24 29.04 42.54
C GLU A 241 53.80 28.54 42.31
N VAL A 242 52.85 28.94 43.17
CA VAL A 242 51.43 28.62 43.02
C VAL A 242 50.82 29.31 41.81
N GLU A 243 51.15 30.58 41.57
CA GLU A 243 50.68 31.37 40.42
C GLU A 243 51.19 30.78 39.09
N GLU A 244 52.48 30.42 39.02
CA GLU A 244 53.06 29.75 37.85
C GLU A 244 52.39 28.39 37.59
N ALA A 245 52.12 27.60 38.63
CA ALA A 245 51.39 26.33 38.49
C ALA A 245 49.93 26.53 38.06
N HIS A 246 49.29 27.62 38.46
CA HIS A 246 47.93 27.96 38.02
C HIS A 246 47.89 28.33 36.54
N ALA A 247 48.84 29.16 36.08
CA ALA A 247 48.93 29.57 34.68
C ALA A 247 49.09 28.36 33.74
N ILE A 248 49.95 27.40 34.09
CA ILE A 248 50.11 26.16 33.31
C ILE A 248 48.80 25.37 33.23
N ARG A 249 48.09 25.21 34.36
CA ARG A 249 46.80 24.50 34.37
C ARG A 249 45.71 25.23 33.58
N GLU A 250 45.69 26.56 33.61
CA GLU A 250 44.76 27.35 32.81
C GLU A 250 45.00 27.14 31.31
N GLU A 251 46.25 27.11 30.86
CA GLU A 251 46.59 26.81 29.47
C GLU A 251 46.16 25.39 29.07
N GLU A 252 46.36 24.39 29.94
CA GLU A 252 45.90 23.02 29.71
C GLU A 252 44.37 22.93 29.59
N ILE A 253 43.63 23.61 30.48
CA ILE A 253 42.17 23.68 30.45
C ILE A 253 41.70 24.34 29.15
N GLN A 254 42.33 25.44 28.75
CA GLN A 254 41.99 26.13 27.49
C GLN A 254 42.25 25.25 26.27
N ALA A 255 43.36 24.51 26.25
CA ALA A 255 43.65 23.57 25.18
C ALA A 255 42.60 22.45 25.10
N MET A 256 42.15 21.91 26.24
CA MET A 256 41.07 20.91 26.28
C MET A 256 39.73 21.47 25.79
N ILE A 257 39.38 22.69 26.18
CA ILE A 257 38.15 23.37 25.72
C ILE A 257 38.17 23.51 24.19
N GLN A 258 39.31 23.92 23.62
CA GLN A 258 39.44 24.08 22.17
C GLN A 258 39.31 22.74 21.43
N GLN A 259 39.96 21.68 21.93
CA GLN A 259 39.81 20.33 21.34
C GLN A 259 38.36 19.84 21.38
N LEU A 260 37.66 20.07 22.49
CA LEU A 260 36.26 19.69 22.63
C LEU A 260 35.36 20.47 21.66
N ALA A 261 35.65 21.76 21.44
CA ALA A 261 34.97 22.58 20.45
C ALA A 261 35.17 22.06 19.02
N ASP A 262 36.39 21.65 18.65
CA ASP A 262 36.71 21.10 17.34
C ASP A 262 36.00 19.76 17.08
N ILE A 263 35.98 18.88 18.09
CA ILE A 263 35.26 17.60 18.04
C ILE A 263 33.75 17.85 17.85
N ASN A 264 33.18 18.78 18.62
CA ASN A 264 31.76 19.13 18.50
C ASN A 264 31.45 19.73 17.12
N ALA A 265 32.32 20.59 16.58
CA ALA A 265 32.16 21.16 15.24
C ALA A 265 32.14 20.07 14.16
N LYS A 266 33.03 19.08 14.26
CA LYS A 266 33.04 17.92 13.34
C LYS A 266 31.75 17.10 13.46
N TYR A 267 31.33 16.77 14.68
CA TYR A 267 30.11 16.00 14.91
C TYR A 267 28.86 16.70 14.37
N ILE A 268 28.76 18.02 14.57
CA ILE A 268 27.67 18.85 14.01
C ILE A 268 27.70 18.85 12.49
N SER A 269 28.89 18.96 11.88
CA SER A 269 29.03 18.91 10.42
C SER A 269 28.59 17.56 9.84
N ASP A 270 29.03 16.46 10.45
CA ASP A 270 28.67 15.10 10.03
C ASP A 270 27.15 14.89 10.15
N MET A 271 26.56 15.28 11.27
CA MET A 271 25.11 15.20 11.48
C MET A 271 24.33 16.06 10.48
N LYS A 272 24.80 17.28 10.18
CA LYS A 272 24.17 18.16 9.18
C LYS A 272 24.21 17.55 7.79
N SER A 273 25.29 16.87 7.43
CA SER A 273 25.40 16.17 6.13
C SER A 273 24.44 14.98 6.03
N ALA A 274 24.29 14.22 7.12
CA ALA A 274 23.34 13.10 7.20
C ALA A 274 21.88 13.57 7.14
N ILE A 275 21.53 14.65 7.85
CA ILE A 275 20.20 15.24 7.79
C ILE A 275 19.87 15.66 6.36
N LYS A 276 20.80 16.36 5.68
CA LYS A 276 20.60 16.79 4.29
C LYS A 276 20.37 15.60 3.34
N PHE A 277 21.13 14.53 3.49
CA PHE A 277 20.94 13.30 2.70
C PHE A 277 19.53 12.71 2.91
N HIS A 278 19.08 12.61 4.16
CA HIS A 278 17.75 12.09 4.46
C HIS A 278 16.61 13.01 3.98
N GLU A 279 16.80 14.32 4.02
CA GLU A 279 15.85 15.29 3.46
C GLU A 279 15.68 15.11 1.94
N GLU A 280 16.78 14.92 1.21
CA GLU A 280 16.75 14.66 -0.24
C GLU A 280 16.04 13.34 -0.57
N GLU A 281 16.30 12.27 0.18
CA GLU A 281 15.61 10.98 0.00
C GLU A 281 14.12 11.05 0.34
N LEU A 282 13.77 11.79 1.39
CA LEU A 282 12.38 12.03 1.77
C LEU A 282 11.63 12.77 0.65
N GLU A 283 12.27 13.75 0.02
CA GLU A 283 11.66 14.51 -1.07
C GLU A 283 11.42 13.64 -2.32
N LYS A 284 12.36 12.75 -2.66
CA LYS A 284 12.17 11.75 -3.72
C LYS A 284 11.00 10.81 -3.40
N SER A 285 10.90 10.35 -2.16
CA SER A 285 9.80 9.49 -1.71
C SER A 285 8.44 10.19 -1.82
N LYS A 286 8.36 11.47 -1.42
CA LYS A 286 7.13 12.28 -1.59
C LYS A 286 6.71 12.40 -3.05
N HIS A 287 7.64 12.69 -3.95
CA HIS A 287 7.35 12.75 -5.39
C HIS A 287 6.81 11.43 -5.94
N PHE A 288 7.39 10.31 -5.50
CA PHE A 288 6.93 8.98 -5.90
C PHE A 288 5.49 8.70 -5.43
N ILE A 289 5.15 9.07 -4.20
CA ILE A 289 3.79 8.92 -3.66
C ILE A 289 2.80 9.79 -4.45
N GLN A 290 3.16 11.04 -4.77
CA GLN A 290 2.32 11.93 -5.58
C GLN A 290 2.07 11.35 -6.98
N GLU A 291 3.08 10.73 -7.60
CA GLU A 291 2.93 10.10 -8.91
C GLU A 291 1.95 8.91 -8.87
N ILE A 292 2.04 8.07 -7.82
CA ILE A 292 1.09 6.96 -7.62
C ILE A 292 -0.33 7.49 -7.38
N GLN A 293 -0.49 8.53 -6.56
CA GLN A 293 -1.78 9.17 -6.31
C GLN A 293 -2.39 9.71 -7.61
N ALA A 294 -1.62 10.43 -8.42
CA ALA A 294 -2.09 10.94 -9.70
C ALA A 294 -2.53 9.81 -10.67
N LYS A 295 -1.79 8.69 -10.70
CA LYS A 295 -2.18 7.50 -11.50
C LYS A 295 -3.47 6.86 -10.98
N TYR A 296 -3.64 6.79 -9.66
CA TYR A 296 -4.85 6.26 -9.04
C TYR A 296 -6.07 7.12 -9.36
N ASP A 297 -5.95 8.45 -9.20
CA ASP A 297 -7.03 9.40 -9.48
C ASP A 297 -7.44 9.38 -10.95
N LYS A 298 -6.46 9.28 -11.86
CA LYS A 298 -6.72 9.11 -13.29
C LYS A 298 -7.52 7.83 -13.58
N SER A 299 -7.10 6.71 -13.01
CA SER A 299 -7.78 5.42 -13.18
C SER A 299 -9.20 5.44 -12.58
N LEU A 300 -9.39 6.13 -11.46
CA LEU A 300 -10.68 6.33 -10.84
C LEU A 300 -11.62 7.14 -11.75
N HIS A 301 -11.11 8.22 -12.35
CA HIS A 301 -11.86 9.07 -13.27
C HIS A 301 -12.24 8.33 -14.56
N GLU A 302 -11.33 7.54 -15.13
CA GLU A 302 -11.60 6.69 -16.29
C GLU A 302 -12.71 5.66 -15.99
N ARG A 303 -12.66 5.02 -14.81
CA ARG A 303 -13.70 4.09 -14.35
C ARG A 303 -15.05 4.78 -14.22
N ASP A 304 -15.11 5.95 -13.58
CA ASP A 304 -16.38 6.67 -13.37
C ASP A 304 -16.97 7.19 -14.69
N THR A 305 -16.12 7.62 -15.62
CA THR A 305 -16.54 8.00 -16.99
C THR A 305 -17.15 6.81 -17.72
N ALA A 306 -16.46 5.66 -17.75
CA ALA A 306 -16.97 4.44 -18.38
C ALA A 306 -18.29 3.94 -17.76
N VAL A 307 -18.43 4.06 -16.43
CA VAL A 307 -19.69 3.73 -15.73
C VAL A 307 -20.82 4.66 -16.15
N THR A 308 -20.53 5.96 -16.31
CA THR A 308 -21.54 6.96 -16.71
C THR A 308 -21.98 6.73 -18.16
N GLU A 309 -21.04 6.52 -19.07
CA GLU A 309 -21.33 6.16 -20.47
C GLU A 309 -22.15 4.87 -20.58
N ALA A 310 -21.78 3.82 -19.82
CA ALA A 310 -22.53 2.56 -19.80
C ALA A 310 -23.96 2.74 -19.28
N LYS A 311 -24.18 3.60 -18.29
CA LYS A 311 -25.52 3.97 -17.79
C LYS A 311 -26.31 4.72 -18.85
N GLU A 312 -25.72 5.69 -19.53
CA GLU A 312 -26.38 6.45 -20.61
C GLU A 312 -26.76 5.55 -21.78
N LEU A 313 -25.89 4.63 -22.20
CA LEU A 313 -26.19 3.64 -23.24
C LEU A 313 -27.35 2.73 -22.82
N ARG A 314 -27.37 2.25 -21.56
CA ARG A 314 -28.52 1.50 -21.02
C ARG A 314 -29.81 2.33 -21.02
N GLN A 315 -29.70 3.63 -20.77
CA GLN A 315 -30.84 4.54 -20.69
C GLN A 315 -31.38 4.91 -22.08
N LYS A 316 -30.51 5.11 -23.08
CA LYS A 316 -30.88 5.24 -24.49
C LYS A 316 -31.50 3.94 -25.03
N ASN A 317 -31.04 2.79 -24.55
CA ASN A 317 -31.66 1.48 -24.83
C ASN A 317 -32.95 1.19 -24.02
N LYS A 318 -33.46 2.12 -23.20
CA LYS A 318 -34.79 1.94 -22.54
C LYS A 318 -35.96 1.99 -23.52
N HIS A 319 -35.74 2.45 -24.75
CA HIS A 319 -36.73 2.37 -25.83
C HIS A 319 -36.28 1.35 -26.88
N GLY A 320 -36.66 0.08 -26.72
CA GLY A 320 -36.82 -0.83 -27.86
C GLY A 320 -36.11 -2.17 -27.85
N ALA A 321 -35.16 -2.44 -26.94
CA ALA A 321 -34.57 -3.78 -26.84
C ALA A 321 -35.52 -4.71 -26.04
N LEU A 322 -36.50 -5.29 -26.73
CA LEU A 322 -37.32 -6.35 -26.18
C LEU A 322 -36.40 -7.54 -25.86
N VAL A 323 -36.24 -7.83 -24.57
CA VAL A 323 -35.52 -9.02 -24.11
C VAL A 323 -36.49 -10.19 -24.20
N PHE A 324 -36.17 -11.15 -25.07
CA PHE A 324 -36.91 -12.38 -25.24
C PHE A 324 -36.16 -13.52 -24.57
N SER A 325 -36.89 -14.39 -23.86
CA SER A 325 -36.27 -15.57 -23.27
C SER A 325 -35.93 -16.60 -24.35
N LEU A 326 -34.93 -17.45 -24.09
CA LEU A 326 -34.58 -18.53 -25.03
C LEU A 326 -35.78 -19.46 -25.29
N SER A 327 -36.58 -19.75 -24.25
CA SER A 327 -37.80 -20.55 -24.38
C SER A 327 -38.84 -19.90 -25.30
N GLU A 328 -39.03 -18.58 -25.21
CA GLU A 328 -39.93 -17.83 -26.09
C GLU A 328 -39.48 -17.90 -27.56
N LEU A 329 -38.16 -17.80 -27.80
CA LEU A 329 -37.58 -17.92 -29.14
C LEU A 329 -37.65 -19.36 -29.68
N GLN A 330 -37.49 -20.36 -28.81
CA GLN A 330 -37.65 -21.77 -29.16
C GLN A 330 -39.10 -22.07 -29.54
N GLU A 331 -40.08 -21.62 -28.76
CA GLU A 331 -41.49 -21.81 -29.09
C GLU A 331 -41.86 -21.14 -30.41
N ALA A 332 -41.43 -19.89 -30.61
CA ALA A 332 -41.68 -19.14 -31.84
C ALA A 332 -41.10 -19.80 -33.10
N THR A 333 -40.01 -20.55 -32.96
CA THR A 333 -39.30 -21.22 -34.07
C THR A 333 -39.50 -22.74 -34.08
N LYS A 334 -40.39 -23.28 -33.25
CA LYS A 334 -40.56 -24.73 -33.05
C LYS A 334 -39.24 -25.46 -32.79
N CYS A 335 -38.48 -24.97 -31.81
CA CYS A 335 -37.13 -25.43 -31.46
C CYS A 335 -36.12 -25.27 -32.60
N PHE A 336 -36.17 -24.15 -33.33
CA PHE A 336 -35.31 -23.86 -34.48
C PHE A 336 -35.46 -24.88 -35.62
N ASP A 337 -36.72 -25.23 -35.94
CA ASP A 337 -37.07 -26.16 -37.01
C ASP A 337 -36.52 -25.69 -38.36
N ILE A 338 -35.90 -26.61 -39.12
CA ILE A 338 -35.28 -26.31 -40.42
C ILE A 338 -36.34 -25.84 -41.44
N SER A 339 -37.58 -26.32 -41.36
CA SER A 339 -38.68 -25.87 -42.23
C SER A 339 -39.01 -24.38 -42.07
N LEU A 340 -38.63 -23.78 -40.94
CA LEU A 340 -38.78 -22.36 -40.67
C LEU A 340 -37.52 -21.55 -40.98
N LYS A 341 -36.42 -22.18 -41.43
CA LYS A 341 -35.20 -21.47 -41.80
C LYS A 341 -35.42 -20.67 -43.07
N ILE A 342 -35.13 -19.37 -43.00
CA ILE A 342 -35.28 -18.43 -44.12
C ILE A 342 -33.95 -17.96 -44.70
N GLY A 343 -32.82 -18.25 -44.03
CA GLY A 343 -31.49 -17.96 -44.58
C GLY A 343 -30.35 -18.44 -43.69
N GLU A 344 -29.16 -18.55 -44.27
CA GLU A 344 -27.90 -18.82 -43.57
C GLU A 344 -26.78 -18.03 -44.23
N GLY A 345 -25.84 -17.52 -43.43
CA GLY A 345 -24.65 -16.84 -43.92
C GLY A 345 -23.55 -16.86 -42.86
N GLY A 346 -22.41 -16.23 -43.14
CA GLY A 346 -21.23 -16.28 -42.26
C GLY A 346 -21.46 -15.82 -40.81
N SER A 347 -22.50 -15.04 -40.55
CA SER A 347 -22.85 -14.59 -39.20
C SER A 347 -23.80 -15.53 -38.44
N GLY A 348 -24.44 -16.50 -39.08
CA GLY A 348 -25.44 -17.35 -38.43
C GLY A 348 -26.60 -17.81 -39.32
N ARG A 349 -27.54 -18.54 -38.69
CA ARG A 349 -28.79 -19.04 -39.29
C ARG A 349 -29.96 -18.12 -38.93
N VAL A 350 -30.89 -17.91 -39.86
CA VAL A 350 -32.08 -17.06 -39.65
C VAL A 350 -33.33 -17.91 -39.82
N TYR A 351 -34.22 -17.86 -38.83
CA TYR A 351 -35.47 -18.59 -38.78
C TYR A 351 -36.66 -17.63 -38.77
N LYS A 352 -37.73 -17.99 -39.48
CA LYS A 352 -39.03 -17.36 -39.35
C LYS A 352 -39.64 -17.81 -38.02
N GLY A 353 -39.94 -16.86 -37.16
CA GLY A 353 -40.64 -17.10 -35.91
C GLY A 353 -41.96 -16.36 -35.85
N PHE A 354 -42.87 -16.82 -35.01
CA PHE A 354 -44.06 -16.06 -34.64
C PHE A 354 -44.01 -15.75 -33.14
N LEU A 355 -43.82 -14.47 -32.81
CA LEU A 355 -43.51 -14.00 -31.46
C LEU A 355 -44.44 -12.83 -31.13
N ARG A 356 -45.23 -12.94 -30.06
CA ARG A 356 -46.18 -11.89 -29.61
C ARG A 356 -47.04 -11.32 -30.74
N ASN A 357 -47.73 -12.21 -31.47
CA ASN A 357 -48.59 -11.89 -32.61
C ASN A 357 -47.89 -11.20 -33.79
N THR A 358 -46.56 -11.26 -33.85
CA THR A 358 -45.76 -10.67 -34.92
C THR A 358 -44.90 -11.75 -35.57
N THR A 359 -44.90 -11.80 -36.91
CA THR A 359 -43.95 -12.64 -37.64
C THR A 359 -42.59 -11.95 -37.60
N VAL A 360 -41.57 -12.66 -37.13
CA VAL A 360 -40.21 -12.13 -36.92
C VAL A 360 -39.18 -13.01 -37.60
N ALA A 361 -37.99 -12.47 -37.83
CA ALA A 361 -36.81 -13.21 -38.22
C ALA A 361 -35.87 -13.34 -37.00
N ILE A 362 -35.66 -14.56 -36.52
CA ILE A 362 -34.79 -14.85 -35.38
C ILE A 362 -33.45 -15.34 -35.92
N LYS A 363 -32.40 -14.55 -35.71
CA LYS A 363 -31.03 -14.86 -36.15
C LYS A 363 -30.24 -15.51 -35.02
N LEU A 364 -29.87 -16.76 -35.21
CA LEU A 364 -28.99 -17.53 -34.34
C LEU A 364 -27.55 -17.35 -34.83
N LEU A 365 -26.73 -16.65 -34.05
CA LEU A 365 -25.35 -16.35 -34.42
C LEU A 365 -24.45 -17.60 -34.32
N HIS A 366 -23.51 -17.74 -35.24
CA HIS A 366 -22.42 -18.70 -35.06
C HIS A 366 -21.51 -18.22 -33.92
N CYS A 367 -21.12 -19.12 -33.02
CA CYS A 367 -20.07 -18.86 -32.03
C CYS A 367 -18.71 -18.76 -32.74
N GLN A 368 -18.43 -17.64 -33.41
CA GLN A 368 -17.08 -17.26 -33.77
C GLN A 368 -16.45 -16.57 -32.56
N ARG A 369 -15.50 -17.27 -31.94
CA ARG A 369 -14.55 -16.71 -30.98
C ARG A 369 -13.96 -15.47 -31.64
N LEU A 370 -14.13 -14.30 -31.02
CA LEU A 370 -13.42 -13.07 -31.36
C LEU A 370 -11.92 -13.30 -31.14
N GLN A 371 -11.25 -13.99 -32.06
CA GLN A 371 -9.81 -13.92 -32.22
C GLN A 371 -9.55 -12.71 -33.11
N ARG A 372 -9.64 -11.51 -32.53
CA ARG A 372 -8.94 -10.36 -33.08
C ARG A 372 -7.57 -10.29 -32.43
N GLN A 373 -6.59 -10.67 -33.26
CA GLN A 373 -5.26 -10.08 -33.44
C GLN A 373 -4.77 -9.19 -32.27
N GLN A 374 -3.77 -9.70 -31.56
CA GLN A 374 -2.63 -8.89 -31.13
C GLN A 374 -1.45 -9.33 -32.00
N GLU A 375 -1.09 -8.48 -32.95
CA GLU A 375 0.30 -8.32 -33.41
C GLU A 375 0.89 -7.14 -32.64
#